data_AF-A0A1R3WA05-F1
#
_entry.id   AF-A0A1R3WA05-F1
#
_cell.length_a   1.000
_cell.length_b   1.000
_cell.length_c   1.000
_cell.angle_alpha   90.00
_cell.angle_beta   90.00
_cell.angle_gamma   90.00
#
_symmetry.space_group_name_H-M   'P 1'
#
loop_
_entity.id
_entity.type
_entity.pdbx_description
1 polymer ?
#
loop_
_entity_poly.entity_id
_entity_poly.type
_entity_poly.pdbx_seq_one_letter_code
_entity_poly.pdbx_strand_id
1 'polypeptide(L)'
;MTEPNEIRAELCLPTTDLRADLGFFGGTLGMRLDMIYPADDPSVAVYSGHGVRVRLDQGTGDRPGLLRILTDDAGFADGQKRLTSPGGTRVEVHPLHPPLELPPTDHAFVVRRLADQAPWVIGRAGMQYRDLIPTRLGGSIIASHIRIPDGGPVPDMVHFHKVGFQLIFCYRGWVDVVYEDQGPPIRLTAGDCFIQPPEIRHRVLEASDGIEVIEIGVPAEHITEIDHDMTLPTPHLRPDREWQGQRFVFNEGAKATWGPARLSGFIARDTTIATNTKGVAGVNVLRKGTGDPVWASHDADIHFTFVMEGTMTLEGEGKDTFTLSPGDAFVIPPGMQTRYADPSDDLELLEVTLPGVFTTT
;
A
#
# COMPACT_ATOMS: atom_id res chain seq x y z
N MET A 1 44.89 -1.12 -3.64
CA MET A 1 43.55 -0.99 -3.04
C MET A 1 42.59 -1.31 -4.14
N THR A 2 41.63 -2.21 -3.93
CA THR A 2 40.58 -2.50 -4.90
C THR A 2 39.74 -1.23 -5.06
N GLU A 3 39.52 -0.80 -6.30
CA GLU A 3 38.58 0.31 -6.55
C GLU A 3 37.15 -0.15 -6.16
N PRO A 4 36.26 0.71 -5.64
CA PRO A 4 34.92 0.30 -5.21
C PRO A 4 34.11 -0.41 -6.29
N ASN A 5 34.37 -0.12 -7.57
CA ASN A 5 33.75 -0.76 -8.74
C ASN A 5 34.33 -2.15 -9.08
N GLU A 6 35.42 -2.57 -8.45
CA GLU A 6 36.04 -3.89 -8.62
C GLU A 6 35.59 -4.90 -7.55
N ILE A 7 34.83 -4.45 -6.54
CA ILE A 7 34.31 -5.32 -5.48
C ILE A 7 33.19 -6.21 -6.06
N ARG A 8 33.33 -7.52 -5.88
CA ARG A 8 32.35 -8.53 -6.33
C ARG A 8 31.95 -9.42 -5.16
N ALA A 9 30.66 -9.70 -5.05
CA ALA A 9 30.13 -10.74 -4.19
C ALA A 9 29.66 -11.94 -5.04
N GLU A 10 29.73 -13.15 -4.50
CA GLU A 10 29.18 -14.35 -5.13
C GLU A 10 28.49 -15.25 -4.11
N LEU A 11 27.38 -15.88 -4.53
CA LEU A 11 26.70 -16.91 -3.76
C LEU A 11 27.39 -18.25 -4.00
N CYS A 12 28.03 -18.80 -2.97
CA CYS A 12 28.67 -20.11 -3.05
C CYS A 12 27.64 -21.22 -2.76
N LEU A 13 27.40 -22.08 -3.75
CA LEU A 13 26.48 -23.20 -3.69
C LEU A 13 27.25 -24.52 -3.83
N PRO A 14 26.94 -25.55 -3.01
CA PRO A 14 27.49 -26.87 -3.24
C PRO A 14 27.00 -27.44 -4.57
N THR A 15 27.82 -28.27 -5.19
CA THR A 15 27.42 -29.13 -6.30
C THR A 15 27.97 -30.53 -6.13
N THR A 16 27.10 -31.53 -6.28
CA THR A 16 27.50 -32.95 -6.35
C THR A 16 27.84 -33.40 -7.77
N ASP A 17 27.48 -32.63 -8.79
CA ASP A 17 27.71 -32.94 -10.21
C ASP A 17 27.92 -31.65 -11.02
N LEU A 18 29.15 -31.13 -10.99
CA LEU A 18 29.49 -29.88 -11.67
C LEU A 18 29.26 -29.99 -13.17
N ARG A 19 29.58 -31.14 -13.79
CA ARG A 19 29.50 -31.31 -15.25
C ARG A 19 28.06 -31.17 -15.72
N ALA A 20 27.10 -31.80 -15.05
CA ALA A 20 25.70 -31.68 -15.38
C ALA A 20 25.15 -30.28 -15.04
N ASP A 21 25.63 -29.67 -13.95
CA ASP A 21 25.25 -28.29 -13.59
C ASP A 21 25.70 -27.26 -14.63
N LEU A 22 26.78 -27.48 -15.39
CA LEU A 22 27.18 -26.53 -16.44
C LEU A 22 26.07 -26.33 -17.49
N GLY A 23 25.45 -27.42 -17.93
CA GLY A 23 24.33 -27.39 -18.87
C GLY A 23 23.07 -26.80 -18.25
N PHE A 24 22.82 -27.07 -16.98
CA PHE A 24 21.67 -26.53 -16.26
C PHE A 24 21.78 -25.01 -16.07
N PHE A 25 22.88 -24.50 -15.50
CA PHE A 25 23.03 -23.06 -15.25
C PHE A 25 23.22 -22.27 -16.55
N GLY A 26 23.98 -22.78 -17.51
CA GLY A 26 24.20 -22.10 -18.79
C GLY A 26 23.01 -22.20 -19.75
N GLY A 27 22.44 -23.40 -19.90
CA GLY A 27 21.37 -23.68 -20.84
C GLY A 27 19.98 -23.43 -20.26
N THR A 28 19.62 -24.16 -19.19
CA THR A 28 18.27 -24.08 -18.59
C THR A 28 18.00 -22.73 -17.93
N LEU A 29 18.96 -22.19 -17.17
CA LEU A 29 18.81 -20.89 -16.51
C LEU A 29 19.30 -19.72 -17.37
N GLY A 30 19.93 -19.97 -18.52
CA GLY A 30 20.43 -18.93 -19.42
C GLY A 30 21.51 -18.02 -18.82
N MET A 31 22.24 -18.49 -17.80
CA MET A 31 23.29 -17.70 -17.15
C MET A 31 24.59 -17.74 -17.96
N ARG A 32 25.37 -16.66 -17.89
CA ARG A 32 26.68 -16.60 -18.55
C ARG A 32 27.75 -17.24 -17.66
N LEU A 33 28.48 -18.22 -18.18
CA LEU A 33 29.68 -18.74 -17.54
C LEU A 33 30.80 -17.69 -17.63
N ASP A 34 31.30 -17.22 -16.49
CA ASP A 34 32.38 -16.23 -16.43
C ASP A 34 33.74 -16.85 -16.10
N MET A 35 33.74 -17.91 -15.29
CA MET A 35 34.97 -18.56 -14.84
C MET A 35 34.73 -20.05 -14.58
N ILE A 36 35.73 -20.87 -14.87
CA ILE A 36 35.77 -22.29 -14.52
C ILE A 36 37.18 -22.64 -14.05
N TYR A 37 37.29 -23.46 -13.01
CA TYR A 37 38.56 -23.79 -12.38
C TYR A 37 38.51 -25.16 -11.66
N PRO A 38 39.63 -25.91 -11.61
CA PRO A 38 40.77 -25.86 -12.54
C PRO A 38 40.36 -26.03 -14.02
N ALA A 39 41.26 -25.72 -14.95
CA ALA A 39 40.94 -25.80 -16.39
C ALA A 39 41.03 -27.24 -16.95
N ASP A 40 41.85 -28.07 -16.33
CA ASP A 40 42.16 -29.45 -16.70
C ASP A 40 41.28 -30.48 -15.98
N ASP A 41 40.84 -30.18 -14.76
CA ASP A 41 39.85 -30.95 -14.01
C ASP A 41 38.91 -30.02 -13.21
N PRO A 42 37.87 -29.44 -13.86
CA PRO A 42 37.00 -28.47 -13.23
C PRO A 42 36.28 -29.00 -11.99
N SER A 43 36.42 -28.28 -10.88
CA SER A 43 35.67 -28.51 -9.62
C SER A 43 34.91 -27.27 -9.14
N VAL A 44 35.06 -26.16 -9.85
CA VAL A 44 34.41 -24.87 -9.61
C VAL A 44 33.95 -24.26 -10.93
N ALA A 45 32.74 -23.71 -10.95
CA ALA A 45 32.28 -22.83 -12.03
C ALA A 45 31.59 -21.60 -11.45
N VAL A 46 31.76 -20.45 -12.10
CA VAL A 46 31.12 -19.20 -11.69
C VAL A 46 30.33 -18.60 -12.83
N TYR A 47 29.06 -18.37 -12.56
CA TYR A 47 28.09 -17.80 -13.48
C TYR A 47 27.69 -16.39 -13.06
N SER A 48 27.31 -15.55 -14.02
CA SER A 48 26.55 -14.33 -13.78
C SER A 48 25.31 -14.24 -14.67
N GLY A 49 24.26 -13.65 -14.13
CA GLY A 49 22.97 -13.49 -14.79
C GLY A 49 21.90 -13.13 -13.77
N HIS A 50 20.80 -12.54 -14.22
CA HIS A 50 19.63 -12.28 -13.38
C HIS A 50 19.94 -11.50 -12.08
N GLY A 51 20.89 -10.57 -12.14
CA GLY A 51 21.30 -9.74 -11.00
C GLY A 51 22.19 -10.43 -9.96
N VAL A 52 22.60 -11.69 -10.18
CA VAL A 52 23.45 -12.43 -9.24
C VAL A 52 24.70 -13.01 -9.88
N ARG A 53 25.71 -13.24 -9.04
CA ARG A 53 26.89 -14.04 -9.35
C ARG A 53 26.86 -15.31 -8.50
N VAL A 54 26.92 -16.48 -9.14
CA VAL A 54 26.79 -17.78 -8.48
C VAL A 54 28.04 -18.61 -8.69
N ARG A 55 28.66 -19.07 -7.61
CA ARG A 55 29.79 -20.01 -7.59
C ARG A 55 29.29 -21.39 -7.22
N LEU A 56 29.51 -22.37 -8.07
CA LEU A 56 29.33 -23.79 -7.78
C LEU A 56 30.67 -24.34 -7.30
N ASP A 57 30.69 -24.99 -6.14
CA ASP A 57 31.93 -25.47 -5.52
C ASP A 57 31.73 -26.87 -4.92
N GLN A 58 32.50 -27.85 -5.42
CA GLN A 58 32.44 -29.24 -4.96
C GLN A 58 33.05 -29.45 -3.56
N GLY A 59 33.75 -28.45 -3.01
CA GLY A 59 34.40 -28.50 -1.70
C GLY A 59 33.57 -27.92 -0.53
N THR A 60 32.38 -27.36 -0.78
CA THR A 60 31.65 -26.55 0.22
C THR A 60 30.35 -27.19 0.72
N GLY A 61 30.42 -28.04 1.75
CA GLY A 61 29.28 -28.44 2.61
C GLY A 61 28.10 -29.19 1.94
N ASP A 62 27.19 -29.73 2.76
CA ASP A 62 26.15 -30.68 2.29
C ASP A 62 24.72 -30.09 2.17
N ARG A 63 24.56 -28.76 2.30
CA ARG A 63 23.23 -28.14 2.29
C ARG A 63 22.90 -27.53 0.94
N PRO A 64 21.92 -28.06 0.18
CA PRO A 64 21.53 -27.47 -1.09
C PRO A 64 21.00 -26.05 -0.88
N GLY A 65 21.54 -25.08 -1.60
CA GLY A 65 21.03 -23.71 -1.59
C GLY A 65 19.71 -23.58 -2.35
N LEU A 66 19.03 -22.44 -2.15
CA LEU A 66 17.82 -22.07 -2.88
C LEU A 66 18.11 -20.81 -3.70
N LEU A 67 17.96 -20.91 -5.02
CA LEU A 67 17.98 -19.78 -5.94
C LEU A 67 16.55 -19.46 -6.39
N ARG A 68 16.11 -18.22 -6.23
CA ARG A 68 14.83 -17.75 -6.79
C ARG A 68 15.09 -16.92 -8.03
N ILE A 69 14.50 -17.31 -9.16
CA ILE A 69 14.51 -16.54 -10.39
C ILE A 69 13.14 -15.86 -10.53
N LEU A 70 13.16 -14.55 -10.73
CA LEU A 70 11.97 -13.74 -10.95
C LEU A 70 11.89 -13.37 -12.43
N THR A 71 10.88 -13.86 -13.15
CA THR A 71 10.69 -13.58 -14.59
C THR A 71 9.22 -13.71 -14.98
N ASP A 72 8.76 -12.89 -15.93
CA ASP A 72 7.43 -13.00 -16.55
C ASP A 72 7.48 -13.78 -17.88
N ASP A 73 8.65 -14.26 -18.30
CA ASP A 73 8.79 -15.13 -19.47
C ASP A 73 8.25 -16.54 -19.15
N ALA A 74 7.07 -16.85 -19.69
CA ALA A 74 6.42 -18.15 -19.53
C ALA A 74 7.22 -19.32 -20.13
N GLY A 75 8.16 -19.06 -21.05
CA GLY A 75 9.03 -20.06 -21.65
C GLY A 75 10.31 -20.33 -20.85
N PHE A 76 10.60 -19.53 -19.81
CA PHE A 76 11.82 -19.70 -19.01
C PHE A 76 11.87 -21.10 -18.37
N ALA A 77 13.02 -21.77 -18.53
CA ALA A 77 13.23 -23.14 -18.06
C ALA A 77 12.11 -24.12 -18.49
N ASP A 78 11.65 -24.01 -19.75
CA ASP A 78 10.55 -24.79 -20.32
C ASP A 78 9.23 -24.67 -19.52
N GLY A 79 9.03 -23.54 -18.84
CA GLY A 79 7.85 -23.25 -18.02
C GLY A 79 7.85 -23.94 -16.64
N GLN A 80 8.95 -24.57 -16.22
CA GLN A 80 9.03 -25.22 -14.92
C GLN A 80 9.13 -24.20 -13.78
N LYS A 81 8.27 -24.32 -12.76
CA LYS A 81 8.26 -23.44 -11.58
C LYS A 81 9.19 -23.88 -10.47
N ARG A 82 9.56 -25.15 -10.44
CA ARG A 82 10.43 -25.75 -9.42
C ARG A 82 11.36 -26.72 -10.11
N LEU A 83 12.66 -26.48 -9.97
CA LEU A 83 13.72 -27.32 -10.51
C LEU A 83 14.70 -27.66 -9.41
N THR A 84 15.43 -28.75 -9.60
CA THR A 84 16.60 -29.08 -8.80
C THR A 84 17.74 -29.28 -9.79
N SER A 85 18.82 -28.54 -9.63
CA SER A 85 20.02 -28.73 -10.43
C SER A 85 20.57 -30.14 -10.15
N PRO A 86 21.26 -30.78 -11.11
CA PRO A 86 21.93 -32.06 -10.88
C PRO A 86 22.83 -32.09 -9.65
N GLY A 87 23.50 -30.98 -9.33
CA GLY A 87 24.32 -30.82 -8.12
C GLY A 87 23.54 -30.59 -6.82
N GLY A 88 22.20 -30.52 -6.88
CA GLY A 88 21.31 -30.43 -5.72
C GLY A 88 20.75 -29.04 -5.43
N THR A 89 21.18 -27.97 -6.13
CA THR A 89 20.64 -26.62 -5.89
C THR A 89 19.16 -26.56 -6.24
N ARG A 90 18.32 -26.10 -5.32
CA ARG A 90 16.90 -25.88 -5.58
C ARG A 90 16.72 -24.55 -6.30
N VAL A 91 15.93 -24.57 -7.38
CA VAL A 91 15.55 -23.36 -8.11
C VAL A 91 14.03 -23.22 -8.10
N GLU A 92 13.54 -22.05 -7.72
CA GLU A 92 12.13 -21.69 -7.83
C GLU A 92 11.98 -20.51 -8.79
N VAL A 93 11.06 -20.63 -9.75
CA VAL A 93 10.73 -19.56 -10.70
C VAL A 93 9.43 -18.92 -10.26
N HIS A 94 9.47 -17.61 -10.03
CA HIS A 94 8.32 -16.79 -9.64
C HIS A 94 8.14 -15.63 -10.64
N PRO A 95 6.94 -15.03 -10.74
CA PRO A 95 6.73 -13.84 -11.54
C PRO A 95 7.67 -12.70 -11.12
N LEU A 96 8.16 -11.93 -12.08
CA LEU A 96 8.92 -10.70 -11.80
C LEU A 96 7.97 -9.60 -11.33
N HIS A 97 6.83 -9.49 -11.98
CA HIS A 97 5.76 -8.59 -11.58
C HIS A 97 4.53 -9.43 -11.20
N PRO A 98 4.43 -9.88 -9.92
CA PRO A 98 3.26 -10.62 -9.49
C PRO A 98 2.00 -9.76 -9.69
N PRO A 99 0.89 -10.37 -10.15
CA PRO A 99 -0.36 -9.64 -10.30
C PRO A 99 -0.83 -9.12 -8.94
N LEU A 100 -1.52 -7.99 -8.93
CA LEU A 100 -2.20 -7.51 -7.74
C LEU A 100 -3.31 -8.50 -7.35
N GLU A 101 -3.20 -9.08 -6.16
CA GLU A 101 -4.26 -9.94 -5.60
C GLU A 101 -5.19 -9.10 -4.72
N LEU A 102 -6.49 -9.16 -5.00
CA LEU A 102 -7.53 -8.53 -4.20
C LEU A 102 -8.32 -9.62 -3.46
N PRO A 103 -8.10 -9.80 -2.14
CA PRO A 103 -8.87 -10.75 -1.35
C PRO A 103 -10.36 -10.37 -1.36
N PRO A 104 -11.28 -11.37 -1.31
CA PRO A 104 -12.68 -11.08 -1.10
C PRO A 104 -12.90 -10.41 0.27
N THR A 105 -13.79 -9.43 0.31
CA THR A 105 -14.09 -8.70 1.54
C THR A 105 -14.87 -9.57 2.53
N ASP A 106 -14.35 -9.70 3.75
CA ASP A 106 -15.07 -10.30 4.88
C ASP A 106 -15.93 -9.24 5.56
N HIS A 107 -17.20 -9.17 5.18
CA HIS A 107 -18.14 -8.15 5.64
C HIS A 107 -18.40 -8.26 7.15
N ALA A 108 -17.98 -7.24 7.90
CA ALA A 108 -18.14 -7.20 9.35
C ALA A 108 -18.50 -5.79 9.84
N PHE A 109 -19.34 -5.74 10.88
CA PHE A 109 -19.53 -4.52 11.67
C PHE A 109 -18.39 -4.39 12.68
N VAL A 110 -17.58 -3.34 12.54
CA VAL A 110 -16.39 -3.10 13.37
C VAL A 110 -16.49 -1.71 13.96
N VAL A 111 -16.23 -1.58 15.26
CA VAL A 111 -16.06 -0.28 15.93
C VAL A 111 -14.71 -0.30 16.63
N ARG A 112 -13.89 0.73 16.37
CA ARG A 112 -12.54 0.86 16.88
C ARG A 112 -12.38 2.19 17.60
N ARG A 113 -12.55 2.18 18.91
CA ARG A 113 -12.41 3.41 19.72
C ARG A 113 -10.97 3.67 20.12
N LEU A 114 -10.59 4.94 20.15
CA LEU A 114 -9.30 5.39 20.68
C LEU A 114 -9.22 5.20 22.19
N ALA A 115 -10.34 5.37 22.91
CA ALA A 115 -10.45 5.19 24.35
C ALA A 115 -10.09 3.77 24.83
N ASP A 116 -10.19 2.77 23.94
CA ASP A 116 -9.86 1.38 24.24
C ASP A 116 -8.33 1.12 24.27
N GLN A 117 -7.51 2.18 24.21
CA GLN A 117 -6.04 2.16 24.33
C GLN A 117 -5.34 1.16 23.40
N ALA A 118 -5.79 1.09 22.15
CA ALA A 118 -5.11 0.33 21.11
C ALA A 118 -3.62 0.72 21.04
N PRO A 119 -2.69 -0.25 21.05
CA PRO A 119 -1.28 0.06 21.02
C PRO A 119 -0.90 0.74 19.69
N TRP A 120 -0.12 1.81 19.80
CA TRP A 120 0.59 2.37 18.66
C TRP A 120 1.80 1.49 18.37
N VAL A 121 1.98 1.12 17.10
CA VAL A 121 3.13 0.35 16.64
C VAL A 121 4.11 1.30 15.99
N ILE A 122 5.38 1.26 16.40
CA ILE A 122 6.44 2.01 15.74
C ILE A 122 6.75 1.31 14.41
N GLY A 123 6.55 2.03 13.30
CA GLY A 123 6.89 1.56 11.96
C GLY A 123 8.18 2.20 11.44
N ARG A 124 8.21 2.53 10.14
CA ARG A 124 9.40 3.12 9.49
C ARG A 124 9.54 4.61 9.83
N ALA A 125 10.76 5.13 9.74
CA ALA A 125 11.05 6.57 9.83
C ALA A 125 10.46 7.30 11.06
N GLY A 126 10.31 6.61 12.20
CA GLY A 126 9.74 7.19 13.42
C GLY A 126 8.21 7.35 13.42
N MET A 127 7.53 6.92 12.35
CA MET A 127 6.07 6.94 12.25
C MET A 127 5.45 5.92 13.21
N GLN A 128 4.36 6.33 13.86
CA GLN A 128 3.56 5.46 14.73
C GLN A 128 2.23 5.15 14.06
N TYR A 129 1.85 3.89 14.04
CA TYR A 129 0.65 3.39 13.35
C TYR A 129 -0.35 2.83 14.35
N ARG A 130 -1.62 3.15 14.16
CA ARG A 130 -2.75 2.52 14.83
C ARG A 130 -3.70 1.96 13.79
N ASP A 131 -3.86 0.64 13.79
CA ASP A 131 -4.77 -0.07 12.91
C ASP A 131 -6.24 0.21 13.32
N LEU A 132 -7.02 0.71 12.36
CA LEU A 132 -8.42 1.11 12.52
C LEU A 132 -9.38 -0.04 12.17
N ILE A 133 -8.90 -1.07 11.47
CA ILE A 133 -9.66 -2.26 11.11
C ILE A 133 -8.75 -3.49 11.33
N PRO A 134 -8.57 -3.96 12.58
CA PRO A 134 -7.61 -5.04 12.86
C PRO A 134 -7.83 -6.34 12.09
N THR A 135 -9.07 -6.64 11.71
CA THR A 135 -9.43 -7.81 10.88
C THR A 135 -9.08 -7.61 9.40
N ARG A 136 -8.82 -6.36 8.97
CA ARG A 136 -8.56 -5.93 7.60
C ARG A 136 -9.64 -6.36 6.60
N LEU A 137 -10.82 -6.68 7.11
CA LEU A 137 -11.94 -7.32 6.39
C LEU A 137 -11.45 -8.47 5.48
N GLY A 138 -10.68 -9.40 6.05
CA GLY A 138 -10.14 -10.54 5.32
C GLY A 138 -8.93 -10.20 4.44
N GLY A 139 -8.28 -9.05 4.66
CA GLY A 139 -7.12 -8.57 3.90
C GLY A 139 -7.48 -7.65 2.72
N SER A 140 -8.76 -7.35 2.52
CA SER A 140 -9.25 -6.48 1.44
C SER A 140 -8.88 -5.00 1.64
N ILE A 141 -8.69 -4.54 2.88
CA ILE A 141 -8.38 -3.14 3.19
C ILE A 141 -7.51 -2.98 4.43
N ILE A 142 -6.61 -2.00 4.40
CA ILE A 142 -5.98 -1.44 5.60
C ILE A 142 -6.44 0.01 5.78
N ALA A 143 -6.76 0.36 7.02
CA ALA A 143 -7.02 1.73 7.44
C ALA A 143 -6.12 2.05 8.63
N SER A 144 -5.22 3.00 8.45
CA SER A 144 -4.20 3.34 9.44
C SER A 144 -4.38 4.78 9.90
N HIS A 145 -4.44 4.99 11.22
CA HIS A 145 -4.16 6.30 11.79
C HIS A 145 -2.65 6.35 12.06
N ILE A 146 -1.95 7.21 11.33
CA ILE A 146 -0.49 7.38 11.38
C ILE A 146 -0.19 8.72 12.03
N ARG A 147 0.80 8.76 12.93
CA ARG A 147 1.30 10.01 13.49
C ARG A 147 2.83 10.07 13.54
N ILE A 148 3.37 11.28 13.42
CA ILE A 148 4.80 11.56 13.64
C ILE A 148 4.90 12.56 14.80
N PRO A 149 5.32 12.10 16.00
CA PRO A 149 5.40 12.98 17.17
C PRO A 149 6.39 14.13 17.00
N ASP A 150 7.61 13.80 16.54
CA ASP A 150 8.70 14.75 16.34
C ASP A 150 8.88 14.96 14.82
N GLY A 151 8.52 16.15 14.34
CA GLY A 151 8.54 16.51 12.93
C GLY A 151 9.95 16.81 12.39
N GLY A 152 9.98 17.40 11.20
CA GLY A 152 11.20 17.71 10.46
C GLY A 152 11.36 16.85 9.21
N PRO A 153 12.59 16.78 8.66
CA PRO A 153 12.87 16.04 7.44
C PRO A 153 12.54 14.55 7.57
N VAL A 154 11.77 14.02 6.63
CA VAL A 154 11.42 12.60 6.60
C VAL A 154 12.46 11.85 5.77
N PRO A 155 13.15 10.82 6.31
CA PRO A 155 14.17 10.05 5.61
C PRO A 155 13.54 9.04 4.63
N ASP A 156 12.70 9.55 3.72
CA ASP A 156 12.01 8.78 2.70
C ASP A 156 12.79 8.75 1.38
N MET A 157 12.51 7.76 0.55
CA MET A 157 13.08 7.58 -0.79
C MET A 157 11.98 7.67 -1.84
N VAL A 158 12.34 7.90 -3.11
CA VAL A 158 11.35 7.81 -4.18
C VAL A 158 10.85 6.37 -4.25
N HIS A 159 9.55 6.19 -4.12
CA HIS A 159 8.94 4.87 -4.11
C HIS A 159 7.53 4.91 -4.69
N PHE A 160 6.96 3.73 -4.88
CA PHE A 160 5.57 3.58 -5.30
C PHE A 160 4.97 2.30 -4.72
N HIS A 161 3.64 2.24 -4.70
CA HIS A 161 2.88 1.11 -4.19
C HIS A 161 2.14 0.38 -5.32
N LYS A 162 2.18 -0.95 -5.29
CA LYS A 162 1.35 -1.81 -6.13
C LYS A 162 0.03 -2.08 -5.42
N VAL A 163 -0.90 -1.17 -5.59
CA VAL A 163 -2.21 -1.13 -4.92
C VAL A 163 -3.32 -0.94 -5.95
N GLY A 164 -4.53 -1.31 -5.59
CA GLY A 164 -5.74 -0.97 -6.33
C GLY A 164 -6.25 0.43 -5.99
N PHE A 165 -5.99 0.92 -4.77
CA PHE A 165 -6.37 2.26 -4.32
C PHE A 165 -5.54 2.67 -3.09
N GLN A 166 -5.18 3.96 -3.02
CA GLN A 166 -4.57 4.55 -1.82
C GLN A 166 -5.00 6.00 -1.62
N LEU A 167 -5.36 6.31 -0.39
CA LEU A 167 -5.74 7.64 0.09
C LEU A 167 -4.83 8.05 1.23
N ILE A 168 -4.39 9.30 1.22
CA ILE A 168 -3.81 9.98 2.39
C ILE A 168 -4.70 11.18 2.72
N PHE A 169 -5.31 11.18 3.90
CA PHE A 169 -6.09 12.29 4.42
C PHE A 169 -5.35 12.91 5.60
N CYS A 170 -5.06 14.22 5.55
CA CYS A 170 -4.38 14.89 6.65
C CYS A 170 -5.38 15.23 7.76
N TYR A 171 -5.22 14.61 8.93
CA TYR A 171 -6.10 14.81 10.07
C TYR A 171 -5.64 16.02 10.91
N ARG A 172 -4.35 16.11 11.23
CA ARG A 172 -3.77 17.22 12.02
C ARG A 172 -2.38 17.58 11.53
N GLY A 173 -1.98 18.85 11.62
CA GLY A 173 -0.64 19.29 11.20
C GLY A 173 -0.51 19.48 9.68
N TRP A 174 0.70 19.26 9.17
CA TRP A 174 0.98 19.28 7.72
C TRP A 174 2.13 18.35 7.32
N VAL A 175 2.16 17.99 6.04
CA VAL A 175 3.25 17.21 5.41
C VAL A 175 3.53 17.71 3.99
N ASP A 176 4.81 17.84 3.62
CA ASP A 176 5.25 18.17 2.27
C ASP A 176 5.60 16.90 1.51
N VAL A 177 4.99 16.72 0.34
CA VAL A 177 5.14 15.54 -0.51
C VAL A 177 5.37 15.97 -1.94
N VAL A 178 6.24 15.25 -2.66
CA VAL A 178 6.43 15.44 -4.11
C VAL A 178 5.95 14.20 -4.86
N TYR A 179 5.22 14.41 -5.95
CA TYR A 179 4.65 13.35 -6.79
C TYR A 179 5.14 13.45 -8.23
N GLU A 180 5.27 12.30 -8.87
CA GLU A 180 5.52 12.17 -10.30
C GLU A 180 4.53 13.01 -11.11
N ASP A 181 5.05 13.88 -11.97
CA ASP A 181 4.30 14.71 -12.90
C ASP A 181 3.35 15.75 -12.30
N GLN A 182 3.38 15.98 -10.99
CA GLN A 182 2.51 16.98 -10.32
C GLN A 182 3.22 18.31 -10.04
N GLY A 183 4.48 18.45 -10.47
CA GLY A 183 5.26 19.67 -10.32
C GLY A 183 6.04 19.74 -9.00
N PRO A 184 6.26 20.93 -8.42
CA PRO A 184 7.04 21.10 -7.20
C PRO A 184 6.36 20.43 -5.98
N PRO A 185 7.06 20.28 -4.84
CA PRO A 185 6.47 19.76 -3.62
C PRO A 185 5.15 20.46 -3.24
N ILE A 186 4.20 19.67 -2.78
CA ILE A 186 2.86 20.09 -2.38
C ILE A 186 2.75 19.90 -0.86
N ARG A 187 2.25 20.92 -0.17
CA ARG A 187 1.93 20.83 1.26
C ARG A 187 0.50 20.35 1.44
N LEU A 188 0.34 19.24 2.13
CA LEU A 188 -0.95 18.73 2.60
C LEU A 188 -1.18 19.23 4.03
N THR A 189 -2.33 19.84 4.31
CA THR A 189 -2.70 20.38 5.62
C THR A 189 -3.99 19.75 6.15
N ALA A 190 -4.27 19.92 7.44
CA ALA A 190 -5.46 19.35 8.07
C ALA A 190 -6.76 19.60 7.27
N GLY A 191 -7.48 18.51 6.95
CA GLY A 191 -8.69 18.51 6.15
C GLY A 191 -8.47 18.29 4.64
N ASP A 192 -7.23 18.33 4.16
CA ASP A 192 -6.88 18.02 2.77
C ASP A 192 -6.70 16.52 2.56
N CYS A 193 -6.82 16.05 1.31
CA CYS A 193 -6.42 14.70 0.95
C CYS A 193 -5.76 14.56 -0.42
N PHE A 194 -4.94 13.51 -0.55
CA PHE A 194 -4.42 13.01 -1.80
C PHE A 194 -5.01 11.65 -2.14
N ILE A 195 -5.31 11.43 -3.42
CA ILE A 195 -5.23 10.08 -3.98
C ILE A 195 -3.85 9.87 -4.52
N GLN A 196 -3.28 8.72 -4.18
CA GLN A 196 -2.04 8.22 -4.73
C GLN A 196 -2.41 7.08 -5.70
N PRO A 197 -2.55 7.36 -7.00
CA PRO A 197 -2.90 6.32 -7.97
C PRO A 197 -1.89 5.17 -7.95
N PRO A 198 -2.29 3.96 -8.39
CA PRO A 198 -1.41 2.81 -8.45
C PRO A 198 -0.07 3.14 -9.13
N GLU A 199 1.02 2.80 -8.47
CA GLU A 199 2.39 2.97 -8.98
C GLU A 199 2.84 4.42 -9.28
N ILE A 200 2.13 5.45 -8.79
CA ILE A 200 2.64 6.83 -8.84
C ILE A 200 3.90 6.95 -7.97
N ARG A 201 5.01 7.45 -8.54
CA ARG A 201 6.21 7.71 -7.74
C ARG A 201 6.01 8.92 -6.86
N HIS A 202 6.41 8.80 -5.61
CA HIS A 202 6.32 9.89 -4.65
C HIS A 202 7.38 9.79 -3.57
N ARG A 203 7.52 10.88 -2.82
CA ARG A 203 8.42 10.97 -1.67
C ARG A 203 7.90 12.00 -0.69
N VAL A 204 7.85 11.63 0.58
CA VAL A 204 7.63 12.55 1.70
C VAL A 204 8.93 13.29 2.02
N LEU A 205 8.86 14.62 2.13
CA LEU A 205 10.04 15.46 2.31
C LEU A 205 10.21 15.92 3.75
N GLU A 206 9.14 16.49 4.32
CA GLU A 206 9.15 17.12 5.63
C GLU A 206 7.75 17.04 6.23
N ALA A 207 7.67 16.92 7.56
CA ALA A 207 6.41 16.90 8.28
C ALA A 207 6.44 17.80 9.51
N SER A 208 5.27 18.29 9.93
CA SER A 208 5.14 19.05 11.18
C SER A 208 5.26 18.17 12.41
N ASP A 209 5.64 18.76 13.54
CA ASP A 209 5.48 18.12 14.85
C ASP A 209 4.01 17.71 15.06
N GLY A 210 3.80 16.48 15.53
CA GLY A 210 2.47 15.95 15.80
C GLY A 210 1.54 15.84 14.60
N ILE A 211 2.06 15.73 13.36
CA ILE A 211 1.22 15.40 12.19
C ILE A 211 0.47 14.09 12.45
N GLU A 212 -0.80 14.08 12.07
CA GLU A 212 -1.66 12.89 12.08
C GLU A 212 -2.31 12.76 10.69
N VAL A 213 -2.24 11.57 10.09
CA VAL A 213 -2.88 11.26 8.81
C VAL A 213 -3.69 9.97 8.91
N ILE A 214 -4.76 9.90 8.13
CA ILE A 214 -5.50 8.66 7.88
C ILE A 214 -5.08 8.14 6.51
N GLU A 215 -4.49 6.95 6.49
CA GLU A 215 -4.14 6.24 5.27
C GLU A 215 -5.12 5.10 5.04
N ILE A 216 -5.65 5.02 3.82
CA ILE A 216 -6.38 3.85 3.33
C ILE A 216 -5.59 3.21 2.22
N GLY A 217 -5.40 1.88 2.29
CA GLY A 217 -4.78 1.08 1.23
C GLY A 217 -5.61 -0.15 0.88
N VAL A 218 -5.72 -0.44 -0.40
CA VAL A 218 -6.44 -1.61 -0.93
C VAL A 218 -5.56 -2.33 -1.95
N PRO A 219 -5.19 -3.60 -1.74
CA PRO A 219 -5.50 -4.44 -0.57
C PRO A 219 -4.68 -4.04 0.67
N ALA A 220 -4.96 -4.70 1.80
CA ALA A 220 -4.29 -4.43 3.08
C ALA A 220 -2.78 -4.70 3.07
N GLU A 221 -2.36 -5.71 2.29
CA GLU A 221 -0.95 -6.06 2.09
C GLU A 221 -0.58 -5.82 0.63
N HIS A 222 0.42 -4.98 0.41
CA HIS A 222 0.82 -4.59 -0.94
C HIS A 222 2.32 -4.37 -1.02
N ILE A 223 2.85 -4.47 -2.24
CA ILE A 223 4.27 -4.27 -2.50
C ILE A 223 4.56 -2.77 -2.54
N THR A 224 5.63 -2.37 -1.87
CA THR A 224 6.25 -1.05 -2.01
C THR A 224 7.60 -1.23 -2.68
N GLU A 225 7.83 -0.56 -3.79
CA GLU A 225 9.11 -0.61 -4.51
C GLU A 225 9.82 0.73 -4.45
N ILE A 226 11.12 0.67 -4.16
CA ILE A 226 11.99 1.84 -4.15
C ILE A 226 12.52 2.05 -5.56
N ASP A 227 12.36 3.25 -6.08
CA ASP A 227 12.87 3.67 -7.39
C ASP A 227 14.17 4.44 -7.16
N HIS A 228 15.30 3.77 -7.37
CA HIS A 228 16.62 4.36 -7.18
C HIS A 228 17.06 5.27 -8.35
N ASP A 229 16.40 5.16 -9.50
CA ASP A 229 16.77 5.87 -10.72
C ASP A 229 15.96 7.17 -10.89
N MET A 230 14.70 7.18 -10.45
CA MET A 230 13.85 8.34 -10.59
C MET A 230 14.25 9.48 -9.65
N THR A 231 14.37 10.68 -10.22
CA THR A 231 14.51 11.93 -9.48
C THR A 231 13.18 12.70 -9.52
N LEU A 232 12.69 13.12 -8.36
CA LEU A 232 11.53 13.99 -8.21
C LEU A 232 11.97 15.42 -7.81
N PRO A 233 11.27 16.47 -8.28
CA PRO A 233 10.14 16.42 -9.21
C PRO A 233 10.57 16.02 -10.63
N THR A 234 9.66 15.41 -11.41
CA THR A 234 9.92 15.10 -12.82
C THR A 234 9.98 16.39 -13.65
N PRO A 235 10.69 16.41 -14.80
CA PRO A 235 10.82 17.60 -15.64
C PRO A 235 9.52 17.99 -16.37
N HIS A 236 8.49 17.14 -16.34
CA HIS A 236 7.24 17.35 -17.05
C HIS A 236 6.09 17.48 -16.06
N LEU A 237 5.18 18.44 -16.32
CA LEU A 237 3.93 18.59 -15.58
C LEU A 237 2.81 17.93 -16.37
N ARG A 238 2.23 16.83 -15.84
CA ARG A 238 1.15 16.05 -16.46
C ARG A 238 0.04 15.76 -15.43
N PRO A 239 -0.71 16.78 -14.96
CA PRO A 239 -1.71 16.64 -13.91
C PRO A 239 -2.92 15.78 -14.32
N ASP A 240 -3.13 15.60 -15.63
CA ASP A 240 -4.20 14.77 -16.18
C ASP A 240 -3.75 13.33 -16.50
N ARG A 241 -2.51 12.94 -16.18
CA ARG A 241 -2.04 11.56 -16.40
C ARG A 241 -2.89 10.59 -15.60
N GLU A 242 -3.22 9.46 -16.22
CA GLU A 242 -3.85 8.33 -15.55
C GLU A 242 -2.83 7.24 -15.25
N TRP A 243 -2.95 6.63 -14.08
CA TRP A 243 -2.28 5.40 -13.71
C TRP A 243 -3.34 4.34 -13.50
N GLN A 244 -3.34 3.33 -14.36
CA GLN A 244 -4.30 2.21 -14.29
C GLN A 244 -5.78 2.69 -14.20
N GLY A 245 -6.11 3.76 -14.93
CA GLY A 245 -7.46 4.35 -14.97
C GLY A 245 -7.79 5.35 -13.85
N GLN A 246 -6.84 5.64 -12.95
CA GLN A 246 -7.01 6.59 -11.85
C GLN A 246 -6.11 7.81 -12.02
N ARG A 247 -6.59 8.98 -11.60
CA ARG A 247 -5.84 10.23 -11.63
C ARG A 247 -5.45 10.66 -10.22
N PHE A 248 -4.31 11.34 -10.13
CA PHE A 248 -3.93 12.05 -8.90
C PHE A 248 -4.98 13.10 -8.58
N VAL A 249 -5.35 13.22 -7.30
CA VAL A 249 -6.27 14.23 -6.79
C VAL A 249 -5.59 14.90 -5.61
N PHE A 250 -5.60 16.22 -5.60
CA PHE A 250 -5.35 17.02 -4.41
C PHE A 250 -6.64 17.77 -4.06
N ASN A 251 -7.37 17.29 -3.06
CA ASN A 251 -8.57 17.95 -2.57
C ASN A 251 -8.22 18.84 -1.38
N GLU A 252 -8.35 20.14 -1.56
CA GLU A 252 -8.09 21.12 -0.51
C GLU A 252 -9.36 21.35 0.32
N GLY A 253 -9.30 20.98 1.60
CA GLY A 253 -10.46 21.02 2.46
C GLY A 253 -10.98 22.42 2.74
N ALA A 254 -10.09 23.42 2.74
CA ALA A 254 -10.45 24.83 2.88
C ALA A 254 -11.24 25.38 1.66
N LYS A 255 -11.16 24.73 0.50
CA LYS A 255 -11.86 25.13 -0.75
C LYS A 255 -13.14 24.32 -0.98
N ALA A 256 -13.60 23.60 0.04
CA ALA A 256 -14.77 22.76 0.02
C ALA A 256 -16.04 23.47 -0.43
N THR A 257 -16.81 22.83 -1.31
CA THR A 257 -18.23 23.09 -1.43
C THR A 257 -19.00 22.03 -0.65
N TRP A 258 -19.95 22.46 0.16
CA TRP A 258 -20.82 21.57 0.94
C TRP A 258 -22.18 21.47 0.26
N GLY A 259 -22.66 20.24 0.10
CA GLY A 259 -23.97 19.93 -0.46
C GLY A 259 -24.75 18.94 0.42
N PRO A 260 -25.97 18.57 0.01
CA PRO A 260 -26.74 17.53 0.69
C PRO A 260 -25.95 16.21 0.76
N ALA A 261 -25.94 15.55 1.92
CA ALA A 261 -25.42 14.20 2.03
C ALA A 261 -26.49 13.16 1.64
N ARG A 262 -26.05 11.93 1.39
CA ARG A 262 -26.92 10.76 1.23
C ARG A 262 -27.72 10.43 2.50
N LEU A 263 -27.18 10.77 3.68
CA LEU A 263 -27.80 10.56 4.98
C LEU A 263 -28.63 11.79 5.38
N SER A 264 -29.89 11.57 5.77
CA SER A 264 -30.73 12.63 6.35
C SER A 264 -30.08 13.22 7.61
N GLY A 265 -30.15 14.55 7.75
CA GLY A 265 -29.52 15.25 8.87
C GLY A 265 -28.03 15.57 8.67
N PHE A 266 -27.45 15.28 7.49
CA PHE A 266 -26.06 15.55 7.18
C PHE A 266 -25.88 16.34 5.87
N ILE A 267 -24.78 17.07 5.81
CA ILE A 267 -24.24 17.66 4.58
C ILE A 267 -22.88 17.01 4.31
N ALA A 268 -22.47 16.98 3.04
CA ALA A 268 -21.22 16.36 2.63
C ALA A 268 -20.41 17.27 1.71
N ARG A 269 -19.09 17.14 1.82
CA ARG A 269 -18.13 17.59 0.82
C ARG A 269 -17.66 16.39 0.00
N ASP A 270 -17.87 16.46 -1.30
CA ASP A 270 -17.26 15.53 -2.26
C ASP A 270 -15.79 15.93 -2.52
N THR A 271 -14.90 14.95 -2.42
CA THR A 271 -13.47 15.12 -2.68
C THR A 271 -13.10 14.97 -4.16
N THR A 272 -14.08 14.65 -5.02
CA THR A 272 -13.97 14.30 -6.45
C THR A 272 -13.26 12.97 -6.74
N ILE A 273 -12.96 12.20 -5.69
CA ILE A 273 -12.20 10.94 -5.80
C ILE A 273 -12.96 9.88 -6.59
N ALA A 274 -14.28 9.74 -6.40
CA ALA A 274 -15.08 8.81 -7.19
C ALA A 274 -14.99 9.09 -8.69
N THR A 275 -15.03 10.37 -9.07
CA THR A 275 -14.89 10.77 -10.47
C THR A 275 -13.50 10.46 -11.02
N ASN A 276 -12.44 10.82 -10.28
CA ASN A 276 -11.05 10.70 -10.74
C ASN A 276 -10.49 9.27 -10.65
N THR A 277 -11.19 8.37 -9.95
CA THR A 277 -10.87 6.94 -9.89
C THR A 277 -11.84 6.08 -10.67
N LYS A 278 -12.76 6.69 -11.45
CA LYS A 278 -13.79 5.99 -12.24
C LYS A 278 -14.65 5.03 -11.39
N GLY A 279 -14.94 5.45 -10.16
CA GLY A 279 -15.80 4.72 -9.23
C GLY A 279 -15.09 3.65 -8.40
N VAL A 280 -13.75 3.52 -8.47
CA VAL A 280 -13.01 2.57 -7.61
C VAL A 280 -13.27 2.85 -6.13
N ALA A 281 -13.21 4.13 -5.72
CA ALA A 281 -13.50 4.52 -4.35
C ALA A 281 -14.20 5.87 -4.26
N GLY A 282 -14.98 6.07 -3.22
CA GLY A 282 -15.66 7.32 -2.88
C GLY A 282 -15.09 7.83 -1.58
N VAL A 283 -14.85 9.14 -1.50
CA VAL A 283 -14.34 9.77 -0.28
C VAL A 283 -15.13 11.05 -0.06
N ASN A 284 -15.82 11.12 1.06
CA ASN A 284 -16.60 12.28 1.45
C ASN A 284 -16.22 12.71 2.85
N VAL A 285 -16.38 14.00 3.14
CA VAL A 285 -16.41 14.49 4.52
C VAL A 285 -17.84 14.86 4.86
N LEU A 286 -18.39 14.29 5.93
CA LEU A 286 -19.74 14.59 6.39
C LEU A 286 -19.68 15.54 7.59
N ARG A 287 -20.66 16.44 7.65
CA ARG A 287 -20.94 17.31 8.79
C ARG A 287 -22.42 17.26 9.15
N LYS A 288 -22.75 17.65 10.38
CA LYS A 288 -24.14 17.87 10.77
C LYS A 288 -24.80 18.87 9.82
N GLY A 289 -25.95 18.48 9.29
CA GLY A 289 -26.80 19.27 8.43
C GLY A 289 -28.15 19.58 9.08
N THR A 290 -29.15 19.87 8.26
CA THR A 290 -30.53 20.06 8.69
C THR A 290 -31.34 18.77 8.54
N GLY A 291 -32.30 18.54 9.44
CA GLY A 291 -33.14 17.35 9.45
C GLY A 291 -32.69 16.34 10.50
N ASP A 292 -33.51 15.32 10.72
CA ASP A 292 -33.24 14.30 11.72
C ASP A 292 -32.49 13.11 11.12
N PRO A 293 -31.48 12.57 11.82
CA PRO A 293 -30.86 11.30 11.45
C PRO A 293 -31.89 10.16 11.44
N VAL A 294 -31.90 9.40 10.34
CA VAL A 294 -32.79 8.25 10.16
C VAL A 294 -31.98 6.96 10.05
N TRP A 295 -32.64 5.83 10.25
CA TRP A 295 -32.08 4.52 9.93
C TRP A 295 -31.86 4.41 8.43
N ALA A 296 -30.69 3.93 8.03
CA ALA A 296 -30.32 3.69 6.65
C ALA A 296 -29.40 2.48 6.53
N SER A 297 -29.37 1.87 5.35
CA SER A 297 -28.38 0.84 4.97
C SER A 297 -27.74 1.21 3.63
N HIS A 298 -26.66 0.52 3.25
CA HIS A 298 -26.00 0.69 1.96
C HIS A 298 -25.66 -0.65 1.28
N ASP A 299 -25.31 -0.62 0.00
CA ASP A 299 -24.84 -1.79 -0.76
C ASP A 299 -23.33 -1.77 -1.09
N ALA A 300 -22.58 -0.77 -0.60
CA ALA A 300 -21.12 -0.73 -0.76
C ALA A 300 -20.43 -1.94 -0.13
N ASP A 301 -19.42 -2.48 -0.81
CA ASP A 301 -18.64 -3.65 -0.37
C ASP A 301 -17.79 -3.32 0.87
N ILE A 302 -17.21 -2.12 0.90
CA ILE A 302 -16.54 -1.56 2.07
C ILE A 302 -17.11 -0.17 2.33
N HIS A 303 -17.51 0.08 3.58
CA HIS A 303 -17.91 1.39 4.07
C HIS A 303 -17.19 1.66 5.39
N PHE A 304 -16.15 2.48 5.32
CA PHE A 304 -15.31 2.86 6.44
C PHE A 304 -15.57 4.33 6.82
N THR A 305 -15.66 4.61 8.11
CA THR A 305 -15.81 5.98 8.61
C THR A 305 -14.86 6.24 9.79
N PHE A 306 -14.25 7.42 9.79
CA PHE A 306 -13.41 7.93 10.88
C PHE A 306 -13.97 9.23 11.43
N VAL A 307 -14.06 9.34 12.77
CA VAL A 307 -14.54 10.53 13.45
C VAL A 307 -13.37 11.50 13.64
N MET A 308 -13.43 12.66 12.98
CA MET A 308 -12.39 13.68 13.03
C MET A 308 -12.62 14.68 14.16
N GLU A 309 -13.85 15.17 14.30
CA GLU A 309 -14.24 16.17 15.30
C GLU A 309 -15.66 15.87 15.81
N GLY A 310 -15.99 16.42 16.99
CA GLY A 310 -17.29 16.25 17.63
C GLY A 310 -17.60 14.82 18.10
N THR A 311 -18.86 14.57 18.41
CA THR A 311 -19.40 13.29 18.88
C THR A 311 -20.68 12.89 18.16
N MET A 312 -20.95 11.58 18.11
CA MET A 312 -22.24 11.02 17.71
C MET A 312 -22.49 9.68 18.39
N THR A 313 -23.73 9.20 18.36
CA THR A 313 -24.10 7.84 18.74
C THR A 313 -24.29 6.99 17.48
N LEU A 314 -23.47 5.97 17.29
CA LEU A 314 -23.67 4.95 16.26
C LEU A 314 -24.59 3.86 16.80
N GLU A 315 -25.75 3.72 16.18
CA GLU A 315 -26.68 2.63 16.42
C GLU A 315 -26.66 1.67 15.23
N GLY A 316 -26.65 0.36 15.50
CA GLY A 316 -26.67 -0.68 14.48
C GLY A 316 -27.71 -1.75 14.80
N GLU A 317 -28.37 -2.28 13.79
CA GLU A 317 -29.36 -3.34 13.95
C GLU A 317 -28.78 -4.54 14.71
N GLY A 318 -29.42 -4.89 15.83
CA GLY A 318 -28.97 -6.02 16.66
C GLY A 318 -27.60 -5.84 17.33
N LYS A 319 -27.10 -4.60 17.43
CA LYS A 319 -25.85 -4.25 18.13
C LYS A 319 -26.13 -3.34 19.32
N ASP A 320 -25.20 -3.33 20.27
CA ASP A 320 -25.13 -2.28 21.28
C ASP A 320 -24.87 -0.92 20.63
N THR A 321 -25.25 0.16 21.31
CA THR A 321 -24.99 1.52 20.84
C THR A 321 -23.59 1.97 21.23
N PHE A 322 -22.94 2.74 20.34
CA PHE A 322 -21.59 3.23 20.55
C PHE A 322 -21.58 4.75 20.50
N THR A 323 -21.24 5.41 21.62
CA THR A 323 -20.86 6.83 21.57
C THR A 323 -19.46 6.95 21.02
N LEU A 324 -19.32 7.68 19.91
CA LEU A 324 -18.09 7.88 19.18
C LEU A 324 -17.58 9.31 19.35
N SER A 325 -16.27 9.44 19.30
CA SER A 325 -15.50 10.65 19.57
C SER A 325 -14.28 10.75 18.64
N PRO A 326 -13.56 11.88 18.60
CA PRO A 326 -12.44 12.07 17.68
C PRO A 326 -11.37 10.98 17.83
N GLY A 327 -10.96 10.40 16.70
CA GLY A 327 -10.04 9.25 16.67
C GLY A 327 -10.73 7.89 16.67
N ASP A 328 -12.05 7.82 16.84
CA ASP A 328 -12.79 6.57 16.69
C ASP A 328 -13.03 6.28 15.20
N ALA A 329 -13.10 5.00 14.85
CA ALA A 329 -13.40 4.55 13.50
C ALA A 329 -14.39 3.39 13.51
N PHE A 330 -15.09 3.17 12.42
CA PHE A 330 -16.00 2.03 12.28
C PHE A 330 -16.17 1.60 10.82
N VAL A 331 -16.67 0.38 10.65
CA VAL A 331 -17.03 -0.22 9.37
C VAL A 331 -18.47 -0.73 9.47
N ILE A 332 -19.25 -0.49 8.42
CA ILE A 332 -20.62 -1.00 8.29
C ILE A 332 -20.65 -2.00 7.12
N PRO A 333 -21.13 -3.24 7.34
CA PRO A 333 -21.28 -4.21 6.25
C PRO A 333 -22.52 -3.88 5.40
N PRO A 334 -22.53 -4.26 4.11
CA PRO A 334 -23.68 -4.01 3.24
C PRO A 334 -24.96 -4.62 3.79
N GLY A 335 -26.08 -3.91 3.60
CA GLY A 335 -27.42 -4.31 4.01
C GLY A 335 -27.75 -4.11 5.49
N MET A 336 -26.76 -3.88 6.37
CA MET A 336 -27.02 -3.66 7.78
C MET A 336 -27.61 -2.27 8.03
N GLN A 337 -28.72 -2.19 8.77
CA GLN A 337 -29.31 -0.90 9.13
C GLN A 337 -28.49 -0.25 10.24
N THR A 338 -28.21 1.04 10.07
CA THR A 338 -27.52 1.88 11.06
C THR A 338 -28.14 3.26 11.13
N ARG A 339 -27.93 3.97 12.24
CA ARG A 339 -28.32 5.36 12.41
C ARG A 339 -27.20 6.14 13.10
N TYR A 340 -26.89 7.32 12.57
CA TYR A 340 -25.90 8.24 13.14
C TYR A 340 -26.64 9.24 14.03
N ALA A 341 -27.02 8.78 15.22
CA ALA A 341 -27.85 9.54 16.16
C ALA A 341 -27.05 10.60 16.92
N ASP A 342 -27.76 11.60 17.44
CA ASP A 342 -27.23 12.65 18.32
C ASP A 342 -25.93 13.34 17.85
N PRO A 343 -25.83 13.79 16.57
CA PRO A 343 -24.64 14.48 16.10
C PRO A 343 -24.47 15.83 16.83
N SER A 344 -23.31 16.02 17.43
CA SER A 344 -22.85 17.32 17.91
C SER A 344 -22.73 18.34 16.77
N ASP A 345 -22.75 19.63 17.10
CA ASP A 345 -22.72 20.71 16.10
C ASP A 345 -21.40 20.81 15.32
N ASP A 346 -20.31 20.36 15.92
CA ASP A 346 -18.95 20.35 15.37
C ASP A 346 -18.55 19.00 14.76
N LEU A 347 -19.50 18.05 14.62
CA LEU A 347 -19.22 16.72 14.09
C LEU A 347 -18.63 16.79 12.67
N GLU A 348 -17.46 16.18 12.49
CA GLU A 348 -16.84 15.94 11.18
C GLU A 348 -16.45 14.47 11.04
N LEU A 349 -16.87 13.84 9.95
CA LEU A 349 -16.61 12.42 9.64
C LEU A 349 -15.90 12.30 8.29
N LEU A 350 -14.81 11.54 8.24
CA LEU A 350 -14.22 11.06 6.99
C LEU A 350 -14.90 9.74 6.61
N GLU A 351 -15.63 9.72 5.50
CA GLU A 351 -16.27 8.53 4.92
C GLU A 351 -15.49 8.06 3.69
N VAL A 352 -15.16 6.76 3.64
CA VAL A 352 -14.50 6.11 2.51
C VAL A 352 -15.28 4.86 2.12
N THR A 353 -15.65 4.76 0.84
CA THR A 353 -16.41 3.62 0.32
C THR A 353 -15.75 2.96 -0.89
N LEU A 354 -15.88 1.65 -0.99
CA LEU A 354 -15.54 0.89 -2.18
C LEU A 354 -16.74 0.00 -2.55
N PRO A 355 -17.31 0.10 -3.76
CA PRO A 355 -17.01 1.10 -4.78
C PRO A 355 -17.38 2.54 -4.35
N GLY A 356 -16.98 3.53 -5.15
CA GLY A 356 -17.28 4.94 -4.89
C GLY A 356 -18.70 5.38 -5.22
N VAL A 357 -19.47 4.54 -5.92
CA VAL A 357 -20.89 4.75 -6.20
C VAL A 357 -21.66 3.56 -5.64
N PHE A 358 -22.62 3.85 -4.78
CA PHE A 358 -23.40 2.86 -4.04
C PHE A 358 -24.78 3.44 -3.70
N THR A 359 -25.72 2.56 -3.37
CA THR A 359 -27.08 2.93 -2.97
C THR A 359 -27.15 3.06 -1.46
N THR A 360 -27.91 4.03 -0.97
CA THR A 360 -28.35 4.11 0.44
C THR A 360 -29.88 4.02 0.47
N THR A 361 -30.43 3.17 1.34
CA THR A 361 -31.89 2.95 1.49
C THR A 361 -32.38 3.16 2.89
#